data_AF-A0A977PKZ8-F1
#
_entry.id   AF-A0A977PKZ8-F1
#
_cell.length_a   1.000
_cell.length_b   1.000
_cell.length_c   1.000
_cell.angle_alpha   90.00
_cell.angle_beta   90.00
_cell.angle_gamma   90.00
#
_symmetry.space_group_name_H-M   'P 1'
#
loop_
_entity.id
_entity.type
_entity.pdbx_description
1 polymer ?
#
loop_
_entity_poly.entity_id
_entity_poly.type
_entity_poly.pdbx_seq_one_letter_code
_entity_poly.pdbx_strand_id
1 'polypeptide(L)'
;MRMIERVEVLGREHLVRAVRASSGLVAVASSLGRGYVLREGRIVEEISVDIPLLSTDISNKVSFGGLGKVIIINDGKRTLRVGGTALYVRKGKYASVYYGGSSKVYDLEKNEVIIEIKDVIRSIDYNDRYLVLVGANATRIYSEGELLFEITLEKGRGVVLSENEMKLLVRDPYFIDVSHVYDYTLGNNIELKRKVSLEGTAYDLHSDNETIAIATSDYVYLLDNDLNEIKRIREGAISASVDNDLVCYASKGALRCGIFK
;
A
#
# COMPACT_ATOMS: atom_id res chain seq x y z
N MET A 1 24.68 8.62 11.55
CA MET A 1 23.34 8.00 11.49
C MET A 1 23.07 7.33 12.84
N ARG A 2 22.19 7.90 13.67
CA ARG A 2 21.55 7.10 14.73
C ARG A 2 20.36 6.42 14.06
N MET A 3 20.62 5.25 13.48
CA MET A 3 19.54 4.30 13.26
C MET A 3 18.94 4.11 14.65
N ILE A 4 17.68 4.50 14.89
CA ILE A 4 16.98 3.97 16.05
C ILE A 4 16.90 2.48 15.71
N GLU A 5 17.85 1.73 16.28
CA GLU A 5 18.02 0.32 16.03
C GLU A 5 16.67 -0.33 16.30
N ARG A 6 16.07 -0.87 15.23
CA ARG A 6 15.13 -1.98 15.31
C ARG A 6 14.07 -1.78 16.41
N VAL A 7 12.93 -1.21 16.04
CA VAL A 7 11.72 -1.53 16.80
C VAL A 7 11.40 -3.00 16.50
N GLU A 8 12.07 -3.93 17.20
CA GLU A 8 11.74 -5.35 17.20
C GLU A 8 10.40 -5.53 17.91
N VAL A 9 9.34 -5.21 17.18
CA VAL A 9 8.00 -5.63 17.54
C VAL A 9 7.94 -7.09 17.16
N LEU A 10 8.32 -7.95 18.11
CA LEU A 10 7.50 -9.08 18.60
C LEU A 10 8.26 -10.28 19.14
N GLY A 11 9.59 -10.39 19.07
CA GLY A 11 10.37 -11.48 19.71
C GLY A 11 9.87 -12.93 19.45
N ARG A 12 8.97 -13.11 18.48
CA ARG A 12 8.22 -14.30 18.09
C ARG A 12 7.92 -14.17 16.60
N GLU A 13 7.86 -15.30 15.89
CA GLU A 13 7.73 -15.43 14.43
C GLU A 13 6.38 -14.92 13.85
N HIS A 14 5.99 -13.68 14.13
CA HIS A 14 4.87 -13.02 13.46
C HIS A 14 5.41 -12.36 12.19
N LEU A 15 5.26 -13.01 11.03
CA LEU A 15 5.68 -12.44 9.75
C LEU A 15 4.84 -11.19 9.46
N VAL A 16 5.46 -10.01 9.61
CA VAL A 16 4.87 -8.73 9.19
C VAL A 16 4.59 -8.79 7.69
N ARG A 17 3.38 -8.42 7.27
CA ARG A 17 2.89 -8.46 5.88
C ARG A 17 2.74 -7.08 5.26
N ALA A 18 2.25 -6.12 6.03
CA ALA A 18 2.08 -4.75 5.56
C ALA A 18 2.37 -3.77 6.70
N VAL A 19 2.95 -2.63 6.33
CA VAL A 19 3.21 -1.52 7.24
C VAL A 19 2.75 -0.21 6.63
N ARG A 20 2.14 0.65 7.43
CA ARG A 20 1.82 2.03 7.04
C ARG A 20 2.16 2.97 8.17
N ALA A 21 2.70 4.13 7.83
CA ALA A 21 3.09 5.18 8.76
C ALA A 21 2.33 6.45 8.40
N SER A 22 1.81 7.16 9.41
CA SER A 22 1.19 8.47 9.23
C SER A 22 1.11 9.18 10.57
N SER A 23 1.46 10.47 10.58
CA SER A 23 1.37 11.34 11.76
C SER A 23 2.03 10.75 13.02
N GLY A 24 3.22 10.15 12.86
CA GLY A 24 3.96 9.52 13.97
C GLY A 24 3.35 8.22 14.51
N LEU A 25 2.33 7.67 13.86
CA LEU A 25 1.80 6.34 14.13
C LEU A 25 2.26 5.34 13.07
N VAL A 26 2.39 4.07 13.46
CA VAL A 26 2.72 2.97 12.56
C VAL A 26 1.70 1.84 12.73
N ALA A 27 1.00 1.48 11.66
CA ALA A 27 0.10 0.33 11.61
C ALA A 27 0.82 -0.88 10.99
N VAL A 28 0.65 -2.06 11.58
CA VAL A 28 1.35 -3.30 11.20
C VAL A 28 0.35 -4.43 11.08
N ALA A 29 0.26 -5.06 9.90
CA ALA A 29 -0.49 -6.30 9.69
C ALA A 29 0.44 -7.51 9.67
N SER A 30 0.02 -8.64 10.26
CA SER A 30 0.79 -9.88 10.28
C SER A 30 0.04 -11.08 9.70
N SER A 31 0.81 -12.08 9.26
CA SER A 31 0.27 -13.33 8.69
C SER A 31 -0.47 -14.20 9.70
N LEU A 32 -0.31 -13.97 11.00
CA LEU A 32 -0.95 -14.74 12.08
C LEU A 32 -2.20 -14.04 12.63
N GLY A 33 -2.72 -13.05 11.90
CA GLY A 33 -3.94 -12.34 12.28
C GLY A 33 -3.77 -11.33 13.40
N ARG A 34 -2.55 -10.91 13.68
CA ARG A 34 -2.28 -9.79 14.59
C ARG A 34 -2.13 -8.49 13.81
N GLY A 35 -2.83 -7.45 14.27
CA GLY A 35 -2.68 -6.07 13.83
C GLY A 35 -2.19 -5.22 14.99
N TYR A 36 -1.22 -4.34 14.77
CA TYR A 36 -0.69 -3.45 15.81
C TYR A 36 -0.75 -2.01 15.32
N VAL A 37 -1.00 -1.09 16.25
CA VAL A 37 -0.75 0.34 16.07
C VAL A 37 0.31 0.75 17.06
N LEU A 38 1.34 1.44 16.58
CA LEU A 38 2.46 1.87 17.39
C LEU A 38 2.56 3.39 17.38
N ARG A 39 3.01 3.94 18.50
CA ARG A 39 3.46 5.32 18.65
C ARG A 39 4.84 5.29 19.29
N GLU A 40 5.83 5.92 18.66
CA GLU A 40 7.21 5.95 19.19
C GLU A 40 7.77 4.56 19.55
N GLY A 41 7.44 3.57 18.72
CA GLY A 41 7.87 2.17 18.91
C GLY A 41 7.12 1.38 19.98
N ARG A 42 6.13 1.97 20.67
CA ARG A 42 5.29 1.28 21.65
C ARG A 42 3.93 0.93 21.05
N ILE A 43 3.45 -0.28 21.30
CA ILE A 43 2.10 -0.70 20.91
C ILE A 43 1.09 0.12 21.73
N VAL A 44 0.21 0.84 21.04
CA VAL A 44 -0.90 1.60 21.63
C VAL A 44 -2.25 0.95 21.36
N GLU A 45 -2.34 0.08 20.36
CA GLU A 45 -3.53 -0.72 20.05
C GLU A 45 -3.11 -2.07 19.48
N GLU A 46 -3.79 -3.14 19.88
CA GLU A 46 -3.59 -4.49 19.36
C GLU A 46 -4.92 -5.12 18.94
N ILE A 47 -4.94 -5.70 17.75
CA ILE A 47 -6.02 -6.54 17.28
C ILE A 47 -5.52 -7.96 17.09
N SER A 48 -6.31 -8.93 17.54
CA SER A 48 -6.16 -10.33 17.19
C SER A 48 -7.39 -10.83 16.45
N VAL A 49 -7.15 -11.50 15.33
CA VAL A 49 -8.13 -12.29 14.59
C VAL A 49 -7.57 -13.67 14.26
N ASP A 50 -8.47 -14.58 13.92
CA ASP A 50 -8.26 -15.99 13.59
C ASP A 50 -7.76 -16.22 12.16
N ILE A 51 -7.41 -15.15 11.44
CA ILE A 51 -7.13 -15.16 10.00
C ILE A 51 -5.97 -14.22 9.67
N PRO A 52 -5.17 -14.48 8.63
CA PRO A 52 -4.11 -13.57 8.22
C PRO A 52 -4.62 -12.16 7.88
N LEU A 53 -3.90 -11.14 8.36
CA LEU A 53 -4.04 -9.76 7.88
C LEU A 53 -3.01 -9.53 6.78
N LEU A 54 -3.47 -9.07 5.62
CA LEU A 54 -2.68 -8.96 4.39
C LEU A 54 -2.36 -7.51 4.03
N SER A 55 -3.22 -6.58 4.43
CA SER A 55 -3.05 -5.15 4.17
C SER A 55 -3.38 -4.35 5.42
N THR A 56 -2.79 -3.16 5.50
CA THR A 56 -3.13 -2.15 6.50
C THR A 56 -3.03 -0.78 5.88
N ASP A 57 -3.79 0.17 6.41
CA ASP A 57 -3.62 1.60 6.12
C ASP A 57 -3.93 2.46 7.32
N ILE A 58 -3.24 3.60 7.42
CA ILE A 58 -3.37 4.55 8.52
C ILE A 58 -3.42 5.98 7.99
N SER A 59 -4.46 6.69 8.40
CA SER A 59 -4.65 8.12 8.17
C SER A 59 -5.41 8.67 9.37
N ASN A 60 -6.62 9.23 9.20
CA ASN A 60 -7.53 9.51 10.31
C ASN A 60 -8.11 8.24 10.95
N LYS A 61 -8.14 7.12 10.21
CA LYS A 61 -8.57 5.80 10.67
C LYS A 61 -7.45 4.79 10.48
N VAL A 62 -7.40 3.76 11.32
CA VAL A 62 -6.57 2.58 11.06
C VAL A 62 -7.44 1.50 10.44
N SER A 63 -6.97 0.86 9.39
CA SER A 63 -7.69 -0.22 8.73
C SER A 63 -6.79 -1.43 8.48
N PHE A 64 -7.38 -2.62 8.53
CA PHE A 64 -6.74 -3.89 8.24
C PHE A 64 -7.61 -4.71 7.30
N GLY A 65 -7.03 -5.24 6.23
CA GLY A 65 -7.68 -6.15 5.31
C GLY A 65 -7.13 -7.57 5.46
N GLY A 66 -8.00 -8.56 5.47
CA GLY A 66 -7.62 -9.98 5.51
C GLY A 66 -8.66 -10.89 4.87
N LEU A 67 -8.54 -12.19 5.13
CA LEU A 67 -9.45 -13.19 4.58
C LEU A 67 -10.86 -13.05 5.17
N GLY A 68 -11.83 -12.61 4.37
CA GLY A 68 -13.23 -12.54 4.78
C GLY A 68 -13.59 -11.39 5.73
N LYS A 69 -12.62 -10.52 6.09
CA LYS A 69 -12.85 -9.41 7.02
C LYS A 69 -12.06 -8.15 6.63
N VAL A 70 -12.67 -7.01 6.91
CA VAL A 70 -12.00 -5.70 6.99
C VAL A 70 -12.25 -5.15 8.39
N ILE A 71 -11.20 -4.72 9.08
CA ILE A 71 -11.30 -4.12 10.41
C ILE A 71 -10.94 -2.65 10.27
N ILE A 72 -11.75 -1.78 10.89
CA ILE A 72 -11.54 -0.34 10.94
C ILE A 72 -11.55 0.07 12.40
N ILE A 73 -10.52 0.80 12.83
CA ILE A 73 -10.45 1.43 14.13
C ILE A 73 -10.61 2.94 13.94
N ASN A 74 -11.66 3.47 14.55
CA ASN A 74 -11.99 4.89 14.67
C ASN A 74 -12.89 5.08 15.89
N ASP A 75 -12.50 5.90 16.87
CA ASP A 75 -13.21 6.13 18.15
C ASP A 75 -13.78 4.84 18.82
N GLY A 76 -13.23 3.67 18.46
CA GLY A 76 -13.87 2.38 18.59
C GLY A 76 -13.46 1.41 17.46
N LYS A 77 -13.93 0.16 17.52
CA LYS A 77 -13.57 -0.90 16.57
C LYS A 77 -14.79 -1.38 15.80
N ARG A 78 -14.71 -1.35 14.48
CA ARG A 78 -15.71 -1.88 13.55
C ARG A 78 -15.12 -3.01 12.72
N THR A 79 -15.80 -4.15 12.67
CA THR A 79 -15.41 -5.28 11.81
C THR A 79 -16.48 -5.49 10.75
N LEU A 80 -16.10 -5.41 9.48
CA LEU A 80 -16.93 -5.69 8.32
C LEU A 80 -16.60 -7.09 7.81
N ARG A 81 -17.64 -7.90 7.57
CA ARG A 81 -17.48 -9.21 6.90
C ARG A 81 -17.55 -9.00 5.40
N VAL A 82 -16.58 -9.56 4.68
CA VAL A 82 -16.55 -9.58 3.22
C VAL A 82 -16.53 -11.03 2.74
N GLY A 83 -17.07 -11.30 1.56
CA GLY A 83 -17.17 -12.67 1.05
C GLY A 83 -15.88 -13.24 0.45
N GLY A 84 -14.81 -12.46 0.37
CA GLY A 84 -13.54 -12.83 -0.27
C GLY A 84 -12.32 -12.34 0.51
N THR A 85 -11.16 -12.25 -0.14
CA THR A 85 -9.92 -11.82 0.51
C THR A 85 -9.68 -10.32 0.31
N ALA A 86 -9.70 -9.52 1.38
CA ALA A 86 -9.38 -8.09 1.29
C ALA A 86 -7.87 -7.90 1.07
N LEU A 87 -7.47 -7.74 -0.20
CA LEU A 87 -6.07 -7.63 -0.61
C LEU A 87 -5.49 -6.26 -0.30
N TYR A 88 -6.31 -5.22 -0.35
CA TYR A 88 -5.89 -3.85 -0.08
C TYR A 88 -7.01 -3.08 0.63
N VAL A 89 -6.62 -2.18 1.53
CA VAL A 89 -7.51 -1.23 2.20
C VAL A 89 -6.86 0.15 2.10
N ARG A 90 -7.65 1.20 1.83
CA ARG A 90 -7.15 2.57 1.71
C ARG A 90 -7.97 3.53 2.56
N LYS A 91 -7.31 4.19 3.51
CA LYS A 91 -7.81 5.24 4.40
C LYS A 91 -9.13 4.86 5.11
N GLY A 92 -9.36 3.56 5.35
CA GLY A 92 -10.61 3.05 5.91
C GLY A 92 -11.88 3.33 5.08
N LYS A 93 -11.75 3.78 3.83
CA LYS A 93 -12.86 4.12 2.93
C LYS A 93 -13.07 3.08 1.83
N TYR A 94 -12.01 2.65 1.16
CA TYR A 94 -12.11 1.65 0.09
C TYR A 94 -11.35 0.38 0.42
N ALA A 95 -11.84 -0.76 -0.06
CA ALA A 95 -11.12 -2.02 -0.04
C ALA A 95 -11.25 -2.76 -1.37
N SER A 96 -10.17 -3.38 -1.84
CA SER A 96 -10.25 -4.39 -2.89
C SER A 96 -10.39 -5.77 -2.26
N VAL A 97 -11.41 -6.51 -2.69
CA VAL A 97 -11.70 -7.87 -2.20
C VAL A 97 -11.67 -8.83 -3.38
N TYR A 98 -10.80 -9.83 -3.31
CA TYR A 98 -10.61 -10.84 -4.35
C TYR A 98 -11.50 -12.06 -4.13
N TYR A 99 -12.12 -12.52 -5.22
CA TYR A 99 -13.10 -13.62 -5.27
C TYR A 99 -12.69 -14.78 -6.19
N GLY A 100 -11.38 -15.04 -6.35
CA GLY A 100 -10.93 -16.22 -7.12
C GLY A 100 -11.10 -16.07 -8.64
N GLY A 101 -10.80 -14.88 -9.19
CA GLY A 101 -10.82 -14.59 -10.63
C GLY A 101 -11.31 -13.18 -10.95
N SER A 102 -11.96 -12.54 -9.99
CA SER A 102 -12.39 -11.14 -10.04
C SER A 102 -12.12 -10.44 -8.71
N SER A 103 -12.18 -9.11 -8.72
CA SER A 103 -12.17 -8.29 -7.53
C SER A 103 -13.42 -7.42 -7.47
N LYS A 104 -13.86 -7.16 -6.24
CA LYS A 104 -14.88 -6.17 -5.93
C LYS A 104 -14.23 -5.04 -5.14
N VAL A 105 -14.54 -3.80 -5.50
CA VAL A 105 -14.16 -2.63 -4.72
C VAL A 105 -15.35 -2.23 -3.85
N TYR A 106 -15.12 -2.22 -2.54
CA TYR A 106 -16.11 -1.84 -1.55
C TYR A 106 -15.90 -0.40 -1.12
N ASP A 107 -16.99 0.37 -1.06
CA ASP A 107 -17.07 1.56 -0.22
C ASP A 107 -17.45 1.09 1.20
N LEU A 108 -16.49 1.18 2.12
CA LEU A 108 -16.60 0.70 3.49
C LEU A 108 -17.45 1.64 4.36
N GLU A 109 -17.64 2.90 3.97
CA GLU A 109 -18.47 3.84 4.71
C GLU A 109 -19.95 3.59 4.41
N LYS A 110 -20.26 3.32 3.14
CA LYS A 110 -21.60 2.96 2.67
C LYS A 110 -21.94 1.48 2.80
N ASN A 111 -20.92 0.64 3.03
CA ASN A 111 -21.03 -0.82 3.09
C ASN A 111 -21.62 -1.42 1.81
N GLU A 112 -21.15 -0.95 0.65
CA GLU A 112 -21.64 -1.38 -0.66
C GLU A 112 -20.48 -1.70 -1.62
N VAL A 113 -20.77 -2.54 -2.62
CA VAL A 113 -19.86 -2.77 -3.74
C VAL A 113 -20.11 -1.67 -4.77
N ILE A 114 -19.07 -0.91 -5.11
CA ILE A 114 -19.18 0.16 -6.10
C ILE A 114 -18.65 -0.26 -7.48
N ILE A 115 -17.72 -1.22 -7.53
CA ILE A 115 -17.10 -1.67 -8.78
C ILE A 115 -16.84 -3.18 -8.71
N GLU A 116 -17.15 -3.91 -9.79
CA GLU A 116 -16.76 -5.30 -10.00
C GLU A 116 -15.92 -5.43 -11.27
N ILE A 117 -14.73 -6.02 -11.16
CA ILE A 117 -13.76 -6.14 -12.26
C ILE A 117 -13.23 -7.56 -12.33
N LYS A 118 -13.13 -8.11 -13.55
CA LYS A 118 -12.45 -9.39 -13.84
C LYS A 118 -10.92 -9.23 -13.87
N ASP A 119 -10.36 -8.80 -12.74
CA ASP A 119 -8.93 -8.58 -12.53
C ASP A 119 -8.63 -8.73 -11.03
N VAL A 120 -7.35 -8.89 -10.67
CA VAL A 120 -6.88 -8.88 -9.28
C VAL A 120 -6.43 -7.48 -8.93
N ILE A 121 -7.27 -6.72 -8.20
CA ILE A 121 -6.93 -5.35 -7.77
C ILE A 121 -6.02 -5.41 -6.54
N ARG A 122 -4.77 -4.98 -6.74
CA ARG A 122 -3.69 -5.07 -5.75
C ARG A 122 -3.45 -3.78 -4.98
N SER A 123 -3.85 -2.65 -5.53
CA SER A 123 -3.70 -1.35 -4.90
C SER A 123 -4.82 -0.41 -5.33
N ILE A 124 -5.19 0.49 -4.42
CA ILE A 124 -6.19 1.53 -4.61
C ILE A 124 -5.62 2.82 -4.06
N ASP A 125 -5.74 3.91 -4.79
CA ASP A 125 -5.64 5.25 -4.22
C ASP A 125 -6.72 6.16 -4.79
N TYR A 126 -7.01 7.25 -4.07
CA TYR A 126 -8.06 8.17 -4.45
C TYR A 126 -7.80 9.58 -3.90
N ASN A 127 -8.34 10.56 -4.62
CA ASN A 127 -8.46 11.95 -4.21
C ASN A 127 -9.90 12.42 -4.50
N ASP A 128 -10.16 13.72 -4.43
CA ASP A 128 -11.51 14.26 -4.62
C ASP A 128 -12.05 14.09 -6.05
N ARG A 129 -11.16 13.89 -7.02
CA ARG A 129 -11.48 13.81 -8.45
C ARG A 129 -11.40 12.40 -9.02
N TYR A 130 -10.43 11.61 -8.56
CA TYR A 130 -10.06 10.34 -9.15
C TYR A 130 -10.10 9.19 -8.14
N LEU A 131 -10.56 8.03 -8.60
CA LEU A 131 -10.35 6.74 -7.98
C LEU A 131 -9.49 5.89 -8.92
N VAL A 132 -8.33 5.44 -8.45
CA VAL A 132 -7.40 4.63 -9.24
C VAL A 132 -7.34 3.22 -8.69
N LEU A 133 -7.56 2.24 -9.57
CA LEU A 133 -7.51 0.82 -9.28
C LEU A 133 -6.37 0.18 -10.06
N VAL A 134 -5.37 -0.35 -9.35
CA VAL A 134 -4.24 -1.05 -9.97
C VAL A 134 -4.50 -2.54 -9.95
N GLY A 135 -4.80 -3.08 -11.13
CA GLY A 135 -4.99 -4.50 -11.38
C GLY A 135 -3.70 -5.26 -11.70
N ALA A 136 -3.84 -6.56 -11.88
CA ALA A 136 -2.76 -7.39 -12.41
C ALA A 136 -2.61 -7.22 -13.92
N ASN A 137 -3.67 -6.80 -14.63
CA ASN A 137 -3.67 -6.68 -16.09
C ASN A 137 -3.77 -5.24 -16.57
N ALA A 138 -4.45 -4.36 -15.82
CA ALA A 138 -4.58 -2.96 -16.18
C ALA A 138 -4.75 -2.05 -14.95
N THR A 139 -4.39 -0.78 -15.11
CA THR A 139 -4.73 0.29 -14.18
C THR A 139 -5.93 1.06 -14.71
N ARG A 140 -6.97 1.22 -13.89
CA ARG A 140 -8.21 1.89 -14.27
C ARG A 140 -8.41 3.13 -13.42
N ILE A 141 -8.77 4.23 -14.08
CA ILE A 141 -8.93 5.54 -13.45
C ILE A 141 -10.37 5.98 -13.67
N TYR A 142 -11.07 6.22 -12.57
CA TYR A 142 -12.47 6.62 -12.55
C TYR A 142 -12.59 8.06 -12.07
N SER A 143 -13.61 8.78 -12.53
CA SER A 143 -14.03 10.07 -11.99
C SER A 143 -15.54 10.12 -11.97
N GLU A 144 -16.12 10.58 -10.87
CA GLU A 144 -17.58 10.65 -10.68
C GLU A 144 -18.30 9.29 -10.91
N GLY A 145 -17.59 8.17 -10.71
CA GLY A 145 -18.12 6.82 -10.90
C GLY A 145 -17.94 6.25 -12.31
N GLU A 146 -17.54 7.07 -13.28
CA GLU A 146 -17.33 6.67 -14.67
C GLU A 146 -15.87 6.33 -14.94
N LEU A 147 -15.63 5.31 -15.78
CA LEU A 147 -14.28 4.95 -16.21
C LEU A 147 -13.78 6.01 -17.20
N LEU A 148 -12.73 6.75 -16.81
CA LEU A 148 -12.10 7.74 -17.68
C LEU A 148 -11.03 7.12 -18.57
N PHE A 149 -10.14 6.33 -17.97
CA PHE A 149 -8.98 5.78 -18.67
C PHE A 149 -8.64 4.37 -18.18
N GLU A 150 -8.11 3.58 -19.11
CA GLU A 150 -7.49 2.30 -18.83
C GLU A 150 -6.07 2.30 -19.38
N ILE A 151 -5.10 1.99 -18.52
CA ILE A 151 -3.70 1.82 -18.89
C ILE A 151 -3.38 0.33 -18.82
N THR A 152 -3.17 -0.29 -19.99
CA THR A 152 -2.82 -1.71 -20.09
C THR A 152 -1.34 -1.91 -19.79
N LEU A 153 -1.03 -2.04 -18.49
CA LEU A 153 0.27 -2.45 -17.99
C LEU A 153 0.10 -3.69 -17.14
N GLU A 154 0.73 -4.78 -17.58
CA GLU A 154 0.71 -6.03 -16.83
C GLU A 154 1.52 -5.90 -15.54
N LYS A 155 1.09 -6.65 -14.52
CA LYS A 155 1.75 -6.79 -13.22
C LYS A 155 1.85 -5.48 -12.40
N GLY A 156 0.83 -4.63 -12.46
CA GLY A 156 0.66 -3.52 -11.51
C GLY A 156 0.74 -3.98 -10.04
N ARG A 157 1.32 -3.13 -9.18
CA ARG A 157 1.56 -3.43 -7.76
C ARG A 157 1.12 -2.35 -6.79
N GLY A 158 1.36 -1.09 -7.12
CA GLY A 158 1.09 0.03 -6.22
C GLY A 158 0.77 1.29 -6.99
N VAL A 159 -0.07 2.14 -6.41
CA VAL A 159 -0.30 3.50 -6.89
C VAL A 159 -0.22 4.47 -5.71
N VAL A 160 0.36 5.64 -5.97
CA VAL A 160 0.16 6.83 -5.14
C VAL A 160 -0.37 7.95 -6.02
N LEU A 161 -1.35 8.66 -5.50
CA LEU A 161 -2.07 9.70 -6.23
C LEU A 161 -1.91 11.04 -5.51
N SER A 162 -1.48 12.06 -6.25
CA SER A 162 -1.60 13.47 -5.87
C SER A 162 -2.72 14.12 -6.68
N GLU A 163 -2.91 15.44 -6.60
CA GLU A 163 -4.04 16.14 -7.21
C GLU A 163 -4.26 15.77 -8.70
N ASN A 164 -3.22 15.95 -9.52
CA ASN A 164 -3.24 15.65 -10.96
C ASN A 164 -2.04 14.81 -11.40
N GLU A 165 -1.39 14.11 -10.47
CA GLU A 165 -0.31 13.18 -10.81
C GLU A 165 -0.52 11.82 -10.19
N MET A 166 -0.04 10.81 -10.89
CA MET A 166 -0.13 9.43 -10.46
C MET A 166 1.22 8.75 -10.67
N LYS A 167 1.77 8.18 -9.59
CA LYS A 167 2.93 7.30 -9.69
C LYS A 167 2.46 5.85 -9.59
N LEU A 168 2.79 5.07 -10.60
CA LEU A 168 2.36 3.69 -10.78
C LEU A 168 3.56 2.75 -10.73
N LEU A 169 3.56 1.82 -9.75
CA LEU A 169 4.57 0.79 -9.59
C LEU A 169 4.13 -0.49 -10.31
N VAL A 170 4.98 -0.99 -11.20
CA VAL A 170 4.73 -2.14 -12.07
C VAL A 170 5.95 -3.06 -12.06
N ARG A 171 5.72 -4.38 -12.09
CA ARG A 171 6.83 -5.33 -12.31
C ARG A 171 7.08 -5.49 -13.79
N ASP A 172 8.34 -5.67 -14.18
CA ASP A 172 8.63 -6.00 -15.56
C ASP A 172 8.00 -7.37 -15.95
N PRO A 173 7.34 -7.46 -17.12
CA PRO A 173 6.73 -8.71 -17.56
C PRO A 173 7.78 -9.79 -17.89
N TYR A 174 8.97 -9.38 -18.34
CA TYR A 174 10.01 -10.27 -18.87
C TYR A 174 11.16 -10.52 -17.88
N PHE A 175 11.48 -9.54 -17.03
CA PHE A 175 12.58 -9.64 -16.06
C PHE A 175 12.04 -9.68 -14.63
N ILE A 176 12.25 -10.80 -13.93
CA ILE A 176 11.69 -10.99 -12.58
C ILE A 176 12.28 -10.03 -11.54
N ASP A 177 13.52 -9.63 -11.75
CA ASP A 177 14.37 -8.78 -10.93
C ASP A 177 14.36 -7.31 -11.38
N VAL A 178 13.41 -6.93 -12.24
CA VAL A 178 13.24 -5.53 -12.67
C VAL A 178 11.82 -5.08 -12.42
N SER A 179 11.69 -3.86 -11.92
CA SER A 179 10.41 -3.17 -11.77
C SER A 179 10.53 -1.75 -12.29
N HIS A 180 9.39 -1.12 -12.53
CA HIS A 180 9.34 0.25 -13.05
C HIS A 180 8.37 1.08 -12.22
N VAL A 181 8.72 2.34 -12.00
CA VAL A 181 7.79 3.37 -11.56
C VAL A 181 7.54 4.31 -12.73
N TYR A 182 6.27 4.46 -13.08
CA TYR A 182 5.78 5.37 -14.11
C TYR A 182 5.15 6.57 -13.44
N ASP A 183 5.52 7.78 -13.87
CA ASP A 183 4.91 9.03 -13.42
C ASP A 183 4.02 9.59 -14.51
N TYR A 184 2.74 9.77 -14.21
CA TYR A 184 1.72 10.24 -15.13
C TYR A 184 1.12 11.56 -14.69
N THR A 185 0.83 12.43 -15.65
CA THR A 185 -0.09 13.55 -15.44
C THR A 185 -1.50 13.11 -15.79
N LEU A 186 -2.45 13.47 -14.93
CA LEU A 186 -3.88 13.23 -15.12
C LEU A 186 -4.56 14.55 -15.48
N GLY A 187 -5.35 14.55 -16.54
CA GLY A 187 -6.13 15.69 -16.99
C GLY A 187 -7.19 15.26 -17.99
N ASN A 188 -7.36 16.05 -19.05
CA ASN A 188 -8.20 15.64 -20.19
C ASN A 188 -7.60 14.45 -20.96
N ASN A 189 -6.29 14.27 -20.86
CA ASN A 189 -5.54 13.11 -21.34
C ASN A 189 -4.65 12.58 -20.20
N ILE A 190 -4.12 11.37 -20.38
CA ILE A 190 -3.05 10.82 -19.54
C ILE A 190 -1.74 10.91 -20.30
N GLU A 191 -0.74 11.52 -19.66
CA GLU A 191 0.58 11.71 -20.25
C GLU A 191 1.66 11.12 -19.36
N LEU A 192 2.51 10.26 -19.93
CA LEU A 192 3.67 9.72 -19.25
C LEU A 192 4.77 10.80 -19.19
N LYS A 193 5.08 11.26 -17.97
CA LYS A 193 6.18 12.21 -17.73
C LYS A 193 7.53 11.51 -17.68
N ARG A 194 7.61 10.43 -16.89
CA ARG A 194 8.87 9.77 -16.57
C ARG A 194 8.66 8.29 -16.30
N LYS A 195 9.69 7.50 -16.63
CA LYS A 195 9.82 6.10 -16.24
C LYS A 195 11.17 5.89 -15.57
N VAL A 196 11.17 5.24 -14.41
CA VAL A 196 12.39 4.86 -13.69
C VAL A 196 12.41 3.35 -13.48
N SER A 197 13.51 2.71 -13.86
CA SER A 197 13.76 1.30 -13.59
C SER A 197 14.32 1.10 -12.19
N LEU A 198 13.85 0.06 -11.52
CA LEU A 198 14.25 -0.35 -10.18
C LEU A 198 14.75 -1.78 -10.20
N GLU A 199 15.75 -2.08 -9.37
CA GLU A 199 16.22 -3.44 -9.14
C GLU A 199 15.29 -4.16 -8.15
N GLY A 200 15.03 -5.42 -8.45
CA GLY A 200 14.22 -6.33 -7.68
C GLY A 200 12.73 -6.35 -8.07
N THR A 201 12.06 -7.40 -7.59
CA THR A 201 10.62 -7.56 -7.74
C THR A 201 9.87 -6.57 -6.85
N ALA A 202 9.06 -5.66 -7.41
CA ALA A 202 8.25 -4.70 -6.67
C ALA A 202 7.12 -5.35 -5.86
N TYR A 203 6.91 -4.92 -4.62
CA TYR A 203 5.82 -5.40 -3.77
C TYR A 203 4.84 -4.31 -3.37
N ASP A 204 5.33 -3.12 -3.04
CA ASP A 204 4.53 -2.08 -2.39
C ASP A 204 5.05 -0.68 -2.74
N LEU A 205 4.12 0.28 -2.75
CA LEU A 205 4.35 1.69 -3.03
C LEU A 205 3.55 2.51 -2.02
N HIS A 206 4.20 3.47 -1.37
CA HIS A 206 3.55 4.44 -0.50
C HIS A 206 4.27 5.78 -0.60
N SER A 207 3.57 6.87 -0.34
CA SER A 207 4.18 8.19 -0.29
C SER A 207 3.61 9.02 0.85
N ASP A 208 4.42 9.96 1.34
CA ASP A 208 3.92 11.15 2.02
C ASP A 208 3.91 12.33 1.02
N ASN A 209 3.91 13.57 1.51
CA ASN A 209 3.84 14.75 0.67
C ASN A 209 5.10 14.99 -0.19
N GLU A 210 6.26 14.48 0.22
CA GLU A 210 7.55 14.81 -0.42
C GLU A 210 8.33 13.57 -0.87
N THR A 211 8.08 12.43 -0.23
CA THR A 211 8.87 11.21 -0.37
C THR A 211 8.01 10.03 -0.75
N ILE A 212 8.52 9.20 -1.65
CA ILE A 212 7.94 7.93 -2.08
C ILE A 212 8.81 6.79 -1.55
N ALA A 213 8.20 5.88 -0.80
CA ALA A 213 8.80 4.62 -0.39
C ALA A 213 8.35 3.48 -1.31
N ILE A 214 9.33 2.75 -1.86
CA ILE A 214 9.08 1.57 -2.71
C ILE A 214 9.79 0.37 -2.09
N ALA A 215 9.04 -0.72 -1.90
CA ALA A 215 9.57 -1.99 -1.44
C ALA A 215 9.80 -2.94 -2.63
N THR A 216 11.03 -3.41 -2.82
CA THR A 216 11.38 -4.48 -3.76
C THR A 216 12.01 -5.67 -3.04
N SER A 217 12.24 -6.77 -3.76
CA SER A 217 12.93 -7.96 -3.23
C SER A 217 14.35 -7.69 -2.77
N ASP A 218 14.96 -6.62 -3.26
CA ASP A 218 16.39 -6.37 -3.11
C ASP A 218 16.66 -5.10 -2.31
N TYR A 219 15.78 -4.09 -2.43
CA TYR A 219 15.95 -2.79 -1.80
C TYR A 219 14.65 -2.19 -1.27
N VAL A 220 14.81 -1.22 -0.36
CA VAL A 220 13.83 -0.16 -0.14
C VAL A 220 14.36 1.11 -0.76
N TYR A 221 13.62 1.67 -1.71
CA TYR A 221 13.92 2.96 -2.34
C TYR A 221 13.14 4.07 -1.65
N LEU A 222 13.82 5.20 -1.44
CA LEU A 222 13.21 6.48 -1.07
C LEU A 222 13.50 7.46 -2.19
N LEU A 223 12.45 7.90 -2.87
CA LEU A 223 12.51 8.83 -3.99
C LEU A 223 11.79 10.13 -3.63
N ASP A 224 12.17 11.25 -4.25
CA ASP A 224 11.34 12.46 -4.23
C ASP A 224 10.15 12.35 -5.19
N ASN A 225 9.28 13.35 -5.21
CA ASN A 225 8.11 13.39 -6.09
C ASN A 225 8.46 13.41 -7.59
N ASP A 226 9.67 13.85 -7.95
CA ASP A 226 10.19 13.85 -9.31
C ASP A 226 10.85 12.50 -9.69
N LEU A 227 10.81 11.51 -8.79
CA LEU A 227 11.44 10.19 -8.90
C LEU A 227 12.98 10.20 -8.88
N ASN A 228 13.61 11.19 -8.26
CA ASN A 228 15.04 11.16 -7.99
C ASN A 228 15.32 10.38 -6.70
N GLU A 229 16.37 9.56 -6.71
CA GLU A 229 16.75 8.77 -5.53
C GLU A 229 17.27 9.69 -4.41
N ILE A 230 16.52 9.74 -3.30
CA ILE A 230 16.99 10.35 -2.04
C ILE A 230 17.90 9.36 -1.33
N LYS A 231 17.47 8.10 -1.25
CA LYS A 231 18.20 7.04 -0.55
C LYS A 231 17.79 5.65 -1.03
N ARG A 232 18.72 4.70 -0.88
CA ARG A 232 18.48 3.28 -1.11
C ARG A 232 19.01 2.46 0.06
N ILE A 233 18.16 1.58 0.59
CA ILE A 233 18.50 0.67 1.69
C ILE A 233 18.71 -0.72 1.09
N ARG A 234 19.91 -1.30 1.28
CA ARG A 234 20.29 -2.63 0.75
C ARG A 234 19.69 -3.78 1.58
N GLU A 235 18.37 -3.78 1.67
CA GLU A 235 17.59 -4.82 2.33
C GLU A 235 16.21 -4.89 1.67
N GLY A 236 15.91 -6.04 1.06
CA GLY A 236 14.61 -6.29 0.45
C GLY A 236 13.47 -6.25 1.46
N ALA A 237 12.31 -5.76 1.02
CA ALA A 237 11.12 -5.64 1.85
C ALA A 237 9.87 -6.01 1.05
N ILE A 238 8.84 -6.47 1.74
CA ILE A 238 7.53 -6.74 1.11
C ILE A 238 6.53 -5.60 1.30
N SER A 239 6.84 -4.65 2.17
CA SER A 239 6.05 -3.44 2.40
C SER A 239 6.96 -2.34 2.93
N ALA A 240 6.70 -1.10 2.50
CA ALA A 240 7.42 0.08 2.94
C ALA A 240 6.45 1.27 3.02
N SER A 241 6.71 2.16 3.97
CA SER A 241 5.95 3.38 4.21
C SER A 241 6.89 4.48 4.66
N VAL A 242 6.50 5.72 4.39
CA VAL A 242 7.20 6.93 4.80
C VAL A 242 6.20 7.94 5.36
N ASP A 243 6.62 8.70 6.37
CA ASP A 243 5.90 9.82 6.97
C ASP A 243 6.90 10.76 7.67
N ASN A 244 7.06 12.01 7.19
CA ASN A 244 7.86 13.06 7.84
C ASN A 244 9.25 12.56 8.29
N ASP A 245 10.05 12.07 7.34
CA ASP A 245 11.39 11.51 7.52
C ASP A 245 11.49 10.15 8.24
N LEU A 246 10.38 9.63 8.79
CA LEU A 246 10.29 8.26 9.28
C LEU A 246 10.08 7.30 8.11
N VAL A 247 11.01 6.36 7.90
CA VAL A 247 10.78 5.21 7.03
C VAL A 247 10.51 3.99 7.89
N CYS A 248 9.45 3.25 7.56
CA CYS A 248 9.13 1.95 8.13
C CYS A 248 8.99 0.91 7.03
N TYR A 249 9.57 -0.28 7.21
CA TYR A 249 9.51 -1.34 6.22
C TYR A 249 9.51 -2.72 6.86
N ALA A 250 8.93 -3.69 6.15
CA ALA A 250 8.81 -5.08 6.56
C ALA A 250 9.81 -5.96 5.80
N SER A 251 10.88 -6.39 6.48
CA SER A 251 11.91 -7.24 5.88
C SER A 251 12.14 -8.49 6.71
N LYS A 252 12.27 -9.65 6.04
CA LYS A 252 12.49 -10.96 6.68
C LYS A 252 11.50 -11.25 7.82
N GLY A 253 10.25 -10.78 7.66
CA GLY A 253 9.19 -10.93 8.65
C GLY A 253 9.23 -9.96 9.83
N ALA A 254 10.23 -9.08 9.93
CA ALA A 254 10.37 -8.10 11.00
C ALA A 254 10.00 -6.68 10.55
N LEU A 255 9.47 -5.89 11.49
CA LEU A 255 9.33 -4.44 11.33
C LEU A 255 10.69 -3.75 11.54
N ARG A 256 11.01 -2.80 10.67
CA ARG A 256 12.14 -1.89 10.81
C ARG A 256 11.65 -0.48 10.61
N CYS A 257 11.98 0.42 11.52
CA CYS A 257 11.64 1.83 11.42
C CYS A 257 12.86 2.68 11.79
N GLY A 258 13.03 3.81 11.14
CA GLY A 258 14.10 4.75 11.45
C GLY A 258 13.98 6.06 10.68
N ILE A 259 14.69 7.08 11.14
CA ILE A 259 14.77 8.36 10.44
C ILE A 259 15.82 8.24 9.33
N PHE A 260 15.49 8.72 8.11
CA PHE A 260 16.39 8.60 6.97
C PHE A 260 17.15 9.88 6.58
N LYS A 261 16.66 11.06 7.00
CA LYS A 261 17.35 12.36 6.89
C LYS A 261 18.24 12.62 8.11
#